data_AF-Q4DRC7-F1
#
_entry.id   AF-Q4DRC7-F1
#
_cell.length_a   1.000
_cell.length_b   1.000
_cell.length_c   1.000
_cell.angle_alpha   90.00
_cell.angle_beta   90.00
_cell.angle_gamma   90.00
#
_symmetry.space_group_name_H-M   'P 1'
#
loop_
_entity.id
_entity.type
_entity.pdbx_description
1 polymer ?
#
loop_
_entity_poly.entity_id
_entity_poly.type
_entity_poly.pdbx_seq_one_letter_code
_entity_poly.pdbx_strand_id
1 'polypeptide(L)'
;MGNPKDASSLAHILYEQCKGDATSLNRLLRQRVSPRGNRFERDTPDTFLYIERSKNRNIVAYAARLLDAVTQKSVSSGAGRSCIMDHSNPVHAYFIVLESAKFKENQENVVMSEIKELNFIERRLAYGCSAKPICRTMSDSMKEGIGPWLKHFDTHALTYVALPGHPLLLLLLPPLGGATENSAEAEGTGQTNSGGGNEQEATDTLAVLLGFVGGVLSVLQRVYVCSVEPKHFYQLPTVKYIEFFGVSLESGLDTYEKRKN
;
A
#
# COMPACT_ATOMS: atom_id res chain seq x y z
N MET A 1 -22.07 6.26 7.68
CA MET A 1 -21.12 6.23 8.83
C MET A 1 -20.31 7.53 8.80
N GLY A 2 -19.94 8.11 9.94
CA GLY A 2 -19.08 9.30 9.95
C GLY A 2 -17.68 8.98 9.40
N ASN A 3 -17.02 9.94 8.75
CA ASN A 3 -15.62 9.77 8.35
C ASN A 3 -14.75 9.50 9.58
N PRO A 4 -13.88 8.48 9.56
CA PRO A 4 -13.02 8.17 10.70
C PRO A 4 -12.09 9.36 10.98
N LYS A 5 -11.83 9.61 12.26
CA LYS A 5 -10.91 10.67 12.68
C LYS A 5 -9.44 10.24 12.62
N ASP A 6 -9.20 8.94 12.74
CA ASP A 6 -7.88 8.33 12.80
C ASP A 6 -7.90 6.89 12.27
N ALA A 7 -6.72 6.28 12.14
CA ALA A 7 -6.58 4.91 11.63
C ALA A 7 -7.20 3.87 12.59
N SER A 8 -7.31 4.16 13.88
CA SER A 8 -7.92 3.26 14.86
C SER A 8 -9.44 3.19 14.70
N SER A 9 -10.08 4.34 14.44
CA SER A 9 -11.50 4.44 14.08
C SER A 9 -11.78 3.73 12.75
N LEU A 10 -10.87 3.87 11.77
CA LEU A 10 -10.94 3.16 10.50
C LEU A 10 -10.86 1.64 10.69
N ALA A 11 -9.95 1.16 11.54
CA ALA A 11 -9.84 -0.27 11.89
C ALA A 11 -11.12 -0.81 12.55
N HIS A 12 -11.76 -0.02 13.42
CA HIS A 12 -13.02 -0.41 14.04
C HIS A 12 -14.17 -0.49 13.03
N ILE A 13 -14.28 0.47 12.10
CA ILE A 13 -15.28 0.41 11.03
C ILE A 13 -15.09 -0.85 10.18
N LEU A 14 -13.84 -1.17 9.84
CA LEU A 14 -13.50 -2.36 9.07
C LEU A 14 -13.86 -3.65 9.83
N TYR A 15 -13.57 -3.71 11.14
CA TYR A 15 -13.94 -4.83 12.00
C TYR A 15 -15.46 -5.07 12.03
N GLU A 16 -16.25 -4.01 12.24
CA GLU A 16 -17.72 -4.08 12.26
C GLU A 16 -18.29 -4.52 10.92
N GLN A 17 -17.77 -3.97 9.81
CA GLN A 17 -18.23 -4.31 8.46
C GLN A 17 -18.00 -5.80 8.13
N CYS A 18 -16.89 -6.38 8.62
CA CYS A 18 -16.55 -7.78 8.39
C CYS A 18 -16.96 -8.72 9.53
N LYS A 19 -17.62 -8.20 10.57
CA LYS A 19 -18.05 -8.95 11.77
C LYS A 19 -16.90 -9.77 12.39
N GLY A 20 -15.67 -9.26 12.34
CA GLY A 20 -14.49 -9.95 12.85
C GLY A 20 -13.99 -11.16 12.05
N ASP A 21 -14.53 -11.46 10.86
CA ASP A 21 -14.00 -12.54 10.02
C ASP A 21 -12.76 -12.06 9.24
N ALA A 22 -11.59 -12.35 9.78
CA ALA A 22 -10.30 -11.99 9.17
C ALA A 22 -10.06 -12.72 7.84
N THR A 23 -10.45 -13.99 7.72
CA THR A 23 -10.17 -14.78 6.50
C THR A 23 -11.04 -14.29 5.34
N SER A 24 -12.33 -14.01 5.59
CA SER A 24 -13.21 -13.45 4.57
C SER A 24 -12.78 -12.03 4.17
N LEU A 25 -12.35 -11.19 5.13
CA LEU A 25 -11.78 -9.89 4.79
C LEU A 25 -10.49 -10.02 3.96
N ASN A 26 -9.59 -10.95 4.28
CA ASN A 26 -8.38 -11.19 3.51
C ASN A 26 -8.71 -11.52 2.05
N ARG A 27 -9.63 -12.47 1.82
CA ARG A 27 -10.12 -12.81 0.48
C ARG A 27 -10.74 -11.62 -0.23
N LEU A 28 -11.59 -10.86 0.46
CA LEU A 28 -12.24 -9.67 -0.08
C LEU A 28 -11.20 -8.64 -0.51
N LEU A 29 -10.25 -8.28 0.35
CA LEU A 29 -9.24 -7.26 0.04
C LEU A 29 -8.38 -7.65 -1.16
N ARG A 30 -8.00 -8.93 -1.29
CA ARG A 30 -7.27 -9.40 -2.48
C ARG A 30 -8.06 -9.15 -3.77
N GLN A 31 -9.36 -9.40 -3.77
CA GLN A 31 -10.25 -9.10 -4.91
C GLN A 31 -10.44 -7.60 -5.18
N ARG A 32 -10.00 -6.71 -4.29
CA ARG A 32 -10.11 -5.24 -4.43
C ARG A 32 -8.78 -4.59 -4.78
N VAL A 33 -7.69 -5.35 -4.74
CA VAL A 33 -6.37 -4.88 -5.16
C VAL A 33 -6.27 -5.07 -6.67
N SER A 34 -6.12 -3.97 -7.42
CA SER A 34 -5.83 -4.06 -8.84
C SER A 34 -4.46 -4.72 -9.08
N PRO A 35 -4.26 -5.38 -10.24
CA PRO A 35 -2.99 -6.01 -10.58
C PRO A 35 -1.80 -5.06 -10.39
N ARG A 36 -0.76 -5.55 -9.71
CA ARG A 36 0.50 -4.82 -9.42
C ARG A 36 1.69 -5.53 -10.07
N GLY A 37 2.81 -4.83 -10.14
CA GLY A 37 4.05 -5.30 -10.77
C GLY A 37 4.22 -4.84 -12.22
N ASN A 38 3.17 -4.33 -12.85
CA ASN A 38 3.18 -3.91 -14.26
C ASN A 38 2.52 -2.54 -14.49
N ARG A 39 2.26 -1.75 -13.43
CA ARG A 39 1.62 -0.43 -13.59
C ARG A 39 2.59 0.63 -14.13
N PHE A 40 3.88 0.44 -13.88
CA PHE A 40 4.98 1.26 -14.34
C PHE A 40 6.29 0.45 -14.24
N GLU A 41 7.36 0.97 -14.82
CA GLU A 41 8.69 0.36 -14.74
C GLU A 41 9.16 0.26 -13.29
N ARG A 42 9.61 -0.93 -12.87
CA ARG A 42 9.96 -1.27 -11.47
C ARG A 42 8.80 -1.22 -10.47
N ASP A 43 7.56 -1.30 -10.93
CA ASP A 43 6.45 -1.64 -10.04
C ASP A 43 6.69 -3.02 -9.42
N THR A 44 6.31 -3.18 -8.16
CA THR A 44 6.42 -4.46 -7.44
C THR A 44 5.06 -4.84 -6.86
N PRO A 45 4.79 -6.13 -6.62
CA PRO A 45 3.56 -6.55 -5.93
C PRO A 45 3.37 -5.85 -4.58
N ASP A 46 4.48 -5.52 -3.92
CA ASP A 46 4.54 -4.90 -2.59
C ASP A 46 4.36 -3.38 -2.63
N THR A 47 4.36 -2.76 -3.81
CA THR A 47 4.08 -1.33 -3.99
C THR A 47 2.59 -1.08 -3.84
N PHE A 48 2.17 -0.68 -2.65
CA PHE A 48 0.75 -0.55 -2.33
C PHE A 48 0.16 0.82 -2.69
N LEU A 49 0.98 1.85 -2.83
CA LEU A 49 0.56 3.20 -3.22
C LEU A 49 1.62 3.84 -4.11
N TYR A 50 1.19 4.67 -5.06
CA TYR A 50 2.08 5.61 -5.71
C TYR A 50 1.43 6.99 -5.90
N ILE A 51 2.26 8.02 -5.95
CA ILE A 51 1.86 9.41 -6.15
C ILE A 51 2.37 9.88 -7.52
N GLU A 52 1.43 10.26 -8.38
CA GLU A 52 1.69 10.95 -9.63
C GLU A 52 1.71 12.46 -9.42
N ARG A 53 2.42 13.17 -10.30
CA ARG A 53 2.56 14.62 -10.23
C ARG A 53 2.10 15.27 -11.53
N SER A 54 1.58 16.49 -11.42
CA SER A 54 1.19 17.27 -12.59
C SER A 54 2.35 17.82 -13.43
N LYS A 55 3.59 17.75 -12.92
CA LYS A 55 4.73 18.52 -13.44
C LYS A 55 5.73 17.71 -14.24
N ASN A 56 5.83 16.42 -13.96
CA ASN A 56 6.68 15.48 -14.70
C ASN A 56 5.99 14.11 -14.70
N ARG A 57 6.44 13.22 -15.58
CA ARG A 57 5.94 11.84 -15.57
C ARG A 57 6.45 11.02 -14.39
N ASN A 58 7.26 11.59 -13.52
CA ASN A 58 7.87 10.86 -12.44
C ASN A 58 6.85 10.59 -11.33
N ILE A 59 7.04 9.48 -10.65
CA ILE A 59 6.15 9.04 -9.57
C ILE A 59 6.96 8.80 -8.30
N VAL A 60 6.26 8.88 -7.17
CA VAL A 60 6.78 8.40 -5.90
C VAL A 60 6.04 7.12 -5.55
N ALA A 61 6.78 6.01 -5.44
CA ALA A 61 6.24 4.72 -5.06
C ALA A 61 6.45 4.47 -3.56
N TYR A 62 5.49 3.77 -2.95
CA TYR A 62 5.52 3.34 -1.56
C TYR A 62 5.35 1.83 -1.51
N ALA A 63 6.42 1.13 -1.16
CA ALA A 63 6.43 -0.32 -1.01
C ALA A 63 6.54 -0.71 0.47
N ALA A 64 5.94 -1.84 0.84
CA ALA A 64 6.12 -2.40 2.18
C ALA A 64 7.54 -2.98 2.32
N ARG A 65 8.21 -2.69 3.43
CA ARG A 65 9.45 -3.38 3.80
C ARG A 65 9.09 -4.64 4.56
N LEU A 66 9.51 -5.77 3.99
CA LEU A 66 9.10 -7.07 4.47
C LEU A 66 10.27 -7.82 5.09
N LEU A 67 9.96 -8.49 6.20
CA LEU A 67 10.79 -9.49 6.84
C LEU A 67 10.11 -10.85 6.68
N ASP A 68 10.89 -11.88 6.40
CA ASP A 68 10.40 -13.24 6.45
C ASP A 68 9.91 -13.57 7.86
N ALA A 69 8.68 -14.11 7.98
CA ALA A 69 8.03 -14.25 9.29
C ALA A 69 8.80 -15.19 10.24
N VAL A 70 9.51 -16.18 9.70
CA VAL A 70 10.25 -17.18 10.47
C VAL A 70 11.66 -16.70 10.79
N THR A 71 12.42 -16.30 9.78
CA THR A 71 13.83 -15.95 9.90
C THR A 71 14.06 -14.50 10.32
N GLN A 72 13.04 -13.65 10.25
CA GLN A 72 13.09 -12.21 10.56
C GLN A 72 14.12 -11.44 9.70
N LYS A 73 14.54 -12.02 8.57
CA LYS A 73 15.48 -11.40 7.62
C LYS A 73 14.71 -10.62 6.58
N SER A 74 15.29 -9.50 6.13
CA SER A 74 14.72 -8.70 5.04
C SER A 74 14.60 -9.52 3.76
N VAL A 75 13.44 -9.41 3.12
CA VAL A 75 13.16 -10.02 1.82
C VAL A 75 12.74 -8.95 0.81
N SER A 76 12.96 -9.24 -0.48
CA SER A 76 12.63 -8.32 -1.56
C SER A 76 11.14 -8.28 -1.91
N SER A 77 10.38 -9.33 -1.57
CA SER A 77 8.95 -9.42 -1.86
C SER A 77 8.22 -10.42 -0.96
N GLY A 78 6.91 -10.21 -0.78
CA GLY A 78 6.00 -11.13 -0.09
C GLY A 78 5.53 -12.32 -0.94
N ALA A 79 5.95 -12.40 -2.20
CA ALA A 79 5.54 -13.47 -3.11
C ALA A 79 5.97 -14.87 -2.60
N GLY A 80 5.01 -15.79 -2.59
CA GLY A 80 5.13 -17.21 -2.24
C GLY A 80 5.53 -17.49 -0.79
N ARG A 81 5.39 -16.52 0.13
CA ARG A 81 5.89 -16.63 1.49
C ARG A 81 5.06 -15.85 2.49
N SER A 82 5.21 -16.23 3.77
CA SER A 82 4.66 -15.49 4.90
C SER A 82 5.66 -14.44 5.39
N CYS A 83 5.27 -13.18 5.34
CA CYS A 83 6.07 -12.05 5.80
C CYS A 83 5.38 -11.27 6.91
N ILE A 84 6.19 -10.50 7.65
CA ILE A 84 5.74 -9.40 8.50
C ILE A 84 6.37 -8.10 8.01
N MET A 85 5.86 -6.95 8.46
CA MET A 85 6.49 -5.67 8.19
C MET A 85 7.70 -5.45 9.09
N ASP A 86 8.72 -4.76 8.57
CA ASP A 86 9.79 -4.21 9.40
C ASP A 86 9.24 -3.06 10.25
N HIS A 87 8.90 -3.32 11.52
CA HIS A 87 8.29 -2.32 12.41
C HIS A 87 9.19 -1.10 12.68
N SER A 88 10.50 -1.20 12.44
CA SER A 88 11.42 -0.07 12.57
C SER A 88 11.33 0.89 11.38
N ASN A 89 11.02 0.36 10.19
CA ASN A 89 10.87 1.13 8.97
C ASN A 89 9.97 0.42 7.94
N PRO A 90 8.64 0.39 8.15
CA PRO A 90 7.77 -0.55 7.43
C PRO A 90 7.46 -0.11 5.99
N VAL A 91 7.79 1.12 5.61
CA VAL A 91 7.48 1.67 4.28
C VAL A 91 8.74 2.22 3.63
N HIS A 92 9.04 1.72 2.44
CA HIS A 92 10.06 2.27 1.56
C HIS A 92 9.41 3.21 0.55
N ALA A 93 9.70 4.51 0.70
CA ALA A 93 9.32 5.52 -0.27
C ALA A 93 10.50 5.86 -1.19
N TYR A 94 10.31 5.80 -2.51
CA TYR A 94 11.33 6.06 -3.51
C TYR A 94 10.75 6.74 -4.75
N PHE A 95 11.60 7.47 -5.48
CA PHE A 95 11.25 8.20 -6.68
C PHE A 95 11.56 7.34 -7.91
N ILE A 96 10.66 7.28 -8.88
CA ILE A 96 10.87 6.62 -10.17
C ILE A 96 10.82 7.68 -11.26
N VAL A 97 11.91 7.82 -12.01
CA VAL A 97 12.01 8.75 -13.13
C VAL A 97 11.49 8.07 -14.40
N LEU A 98 10.30 8.45 -14.88
CA LEU A 98 9.71 7.85 -16.10
C LEU A 98 9.97 8.68 -17.37
N GLU A 99 10.61 9.85 -17.26
CA GLU A 99 10.88 10.71 -18.43
C GLU A 99 12.14 10.31 -19.20
N SER A 100 11.98 9.55 -20.29
CA SER A 100 13.09 9.10 -21.16
C SER A 100 13.86 10.22 -21.87
N ALA A 101 13.27 11.40 -22.09
CA ALA A 101 13.89 12.44 -22.90
C ALA A 101 15.19 13.01 -22.26
N LYS A 102 15.25 13.08 -20.93
CA LYS A 102 16.48 13.44 -20.19
C LYS A 102 17.41 12.25 -19.95
N PHE A 103 16.94 11.02 -20.20
CA PHE A 103 17.76 9.81 -20.09
C PHE A 103 18.69 9.64 -21.29
N LYS A 104 18.26 9.99 -22.51
CA LYS A 104 19.14 9.83 -23.68
C LYS A 104 20.44 10.63 -23.58
N GLU A 105 20.40 11.81 -22.97
CA GLU A 105 21.59 12.66 -22.82
C GLU A 105 22.49 12.21 -21.65
N ASN A 106 21.92 11.57 -20.61
CA ASN A 106 22.70 11.08 -19.47
C ASN A 106 23.12 9.61 -19.59
N GLN A 107 22.59 8.82 -20.52
CA GLN A 107 23.03 7.44 -20.72
C GLN A 107 24.48 7.33 -21.21
N GLU A 108 25.02 8.38 -21.84
CA GLU A 108 26.44 8.40 -22.19
C GLU A 108 27.36 8.51 -20.96
N ASN A 109 26.83 8.90 -19.79
CA ASN A 109 27.63 9.03 -18.58
C ASN A 109 26.86 8.52 -17.36
N VAL A 110 27.23 7.34 -16.88
CA VAL A 110 26.81 6.74 -15.61
C VAL A 110 25.41 6.14 -15.65
N VAL A 111 25.35 4.86 -15.28
CA VAL A 111 24.13 4.06 -15.06
C VAL A 111 23.27 4.75 -14.00
N MET A 112 22.49 5.75 -14.41
CA MET A 112 21.57 6.47 -13.56
C MET A 112 20.42 5.52 -13.26
N SER A 113 20.45 4.90 -12.08
CA SER A 113 19.32 4.14 -11.55
C SER A 113 18.05 4.98 -11.67
N GLU A 114 17.04 4.44 -12.36
CA GLU A 114 15.72 5.05 -12.51
C GLU A 114 15.01 5.19 -11.16
N ILE A 115 15.34 4.31 -10.21
CA ILE A 115 14.96 4.42 -8.80
C ILE A 115 15.96 5.36 -8.11
N LYS A 116 15.43 6.45 -7.57
CA LYS A 116 16.17 7.41 -6.74
C LYS A 116 15.59 7.43 -5.34
N GLU A 117 16.44 7.24 -4.35
CA GLU A 117 16.05 7.46 -2.96
C GLU A 117 15.61 8.91 -2.77
N LEU A 118 14.54 9.10 -2.00
CA LEU A 118 14.11 10.44 -1.62
C LEU A 118 15.21 11.10 -0.80
N ASN A 119 15.64 12.28 -1.25
CA ASN A 119 16.57 13.07 -0.48
C ASN A 119 15.90 13.59 0.81
N PHE A 120 16.70 14.14 1.73
CA PHE A 120 16.20 14.60 3.02
C PHE A 120 15.05 15.62 2.92
N ILE A 121 15.14 16.55 1.95
CA ILE A 121 14.14 17.59 1.74
C ILE A 121 12.84 16.97 1.22
N GLU A 122 12.92 16.10 0.21
CA GLU A 122 11.76 15.39 -0.36
C GLU A 122 11.07 14.53 0.70
N ARG A 123 11.84 13.76 1.48
CA ARG A 123 11.30 12.93 2.55
C ARG A 123 10.65 13.76 3.65
N ARG A 124 11.18 14.94 3.98
CA ARG A 124 10.66 15.74 5.09
C ARG A 124 9.51 16.66 4.71
N LEU A 125 9.54 17.23 3.50
CA LEU A 125 8.65 18.32 3.11
C LEU A 125 7.64 17.95 2.02
N ALA A 126 7.81 16.83 1.31
CA ALA A 126 6.94 16.49 0.20
C ALA A 126 6.32 15.09 0.32
N TYR A 127 7.14 14.06 0.42
CA TYR A 127 6.73 12.67 0.18
C TYR A 127 6.98 11.72 1.36
N GLY A 128 7.36 12.25 2.52
CA GLY A 128 7.55 11.46 3.72
C GLY A 128 6.31 10.66 4.09
N CYS A 129 6.55 9.43 4.54
CA CYS A 129 5.56 8.58 5.17
C CYS A 129 6.04 8.25 6.59
N SER A 130 5.18 8.49 7.57
CA SER A 130 5.35 7.99 8.94
C SER A 130 4.39 6.84 9.14
N ALA A 131 4.91 5.74 9.70
CA ALA A 131 4.16 4.54 9.97
C ALA A 131 4.31 4.16 11.44
N LYS A 132 3.20 3.82 12.10
CA LYS A 132 3.20 3.38 13.50
C LYS A 132 2.35 2.12 13.63
N PRO A 133 2.80 1.09 14.36
CA PRO A 133 1.96 -0.07 14.65
C PRO A 133 0.64 0.39 15.26
N ILE A 134 -0.49 -0.11 14.75
CA ILE A 134 -1.82 0.38 15.15
C ILE A 134 -2.10 0.15 16.64
N CYS A 135 -1.51 -0.91 17.21
CA CYS A 135 -1.62 -1.20 18.63
C CYS A 135 -1.09 -0.06 19.50
N ARG A 136 -0.16 0.77 19.00
CA ARG A 136 0.37 1.94 19.74
C ARG A 136 -0.52 3.18 19.64
N THR A 137 -1.50 3.20 18.74
CA THR A 137 -2.43 4.34 18.58
C THR A 137 -3.80 4.07 19.19
N MET A 138 -4.11 2.83 19.53
CA MET A 138 -5.39 2.42 20.10
C MET A 138 -5.48 2.68 21.61
N SER A 139 -6.70 2.98 22.07
CA SER A 139 -7.04 2.95 23.49
C SER A 139 -7.03 1.51 24.03
N ASP A 140 -6.89 1.34 25.34
CA ASP A 140 -6.79 0.00 25.94
C ASP A 140 -8.07 -0.82 25.72
N SER A 141 -9.25 -0.20 25.81
CA SER A 141 -10.52 -0.84 25.46
C SER A 141 -10.57 -1.38 24.01
N MET A 142 -10.02 -0.64 23.04
CA MET A 142 -9.99 -1.08 21.65
C MET A 142 -8.97 -2.20 21.43
N LYS A 143 -7.84 -2.16 22.14
CA LYS A 143 -6.83 -3.23 22.09
C LYS A 143 -7.40 -4.55 22.59
N GLU A 144 -8.22 -4.53 23.64
CA GLU A 144 -8.86 -5.73 24.18
C GLU A 144 -9.95 -6.26 23.24
N GLY A 145 -10.74 -5.38 22.63
CA GLY A 145 -11.81 -5.76 21.71
C GLY A 145 -11.31 -6.27 20.36
N ILE A 146 -10.74 -5.38 19.54
CA ILE A 146 -10.38 -5.69 18.15
C ILE A 146 -8.90 -6.07 17.96
N GLY A 147 -8.08 -5.94 19.00
CA GLY A 147 -6.64 -6.25 18.93
C GLY A 147 -6.34 -7.68 18.49
N PRO A 148 -6.99 -8.73 19.04
CA PRO A 148 -6.80 -10.11 18.58
C PRO A 148 -7.09 -10.29 17.09
N TRP A 149 -8.12 -9.61 16.59
CA TRP A 149 -8.46 -9.63 15.17
C TRP A 149 -7.39 -8.94 14.32
N LEU A 150 -6.91 -7.76 14.73
CA LEU A 150 -5.86 -7.02 14.01
C LEU A 150 -4.51 -7.73 13.95
N LYS A 151 -4.21 -8.61 14.90
CA LYS A 151 -2.99 -9.44 14.88
C LYS A 151 -2.92 -10.35 13.65
N HIS A 152 -4.04 -10.63 12.98
CA HIS A 152 -4.05 -11.41 11.74
C HIS A 152 -3.43 -10.67 10.54
N PHE A 153 -3.29 -9.34 10.60
CA PHE A 153 -3.02 -8.52 9.42
C PHE A 153 -1.79 -7.61 9.52
N ASP A 154 -0.88 -7.81 10.48
CA ASP A 154 0.23 -6.90 10.84
C ASP A 154 0.00 -5.42 10.44
N THR A 155 -0.56 -4.63 11.34
CA THR A 155 -1.30 -3.40 10.96
C THR A 155 -0.61 -2.12 11.41
N HIS A 156 -0.56 -1.13 10.50
CA HIS A 156 0.10 0.15 10.74
C HIS A 156 -0.80 1.34 10.36
N ALA A 157 -0.84 2.35 11.24
CA ALA A 157 -1.37 3.66 10.91
C ALA A 157 -0.34 4.43 10.08
N LEU A 158 -0.74 4.93 8.91
CA LEU A 158 0.12 5.73 8.05
C LEU A 158 -0.28 7.21 8.06
N THR A 159 0.72 8.08 7.95
CA THR A 159 0.53 9.51 7.74
C THR A 159 1.53 9.99 6.70
N TYR A 160 1.04 10.70 5.69
CA TYR A 160 1.85 11.20 4.60
C TYR A 160 1.94 12.72 4.67
N VAL A 161 3.13 13.25 4.38
CA VAL A 161 3.33 14.69 4.24
C VAL A 161 2.48 15.23 3.08
N ALA A 162 2.40 14.48 1.98
CA ALA A 162 1.59 14.84 0.81
C ALA A 162 0.08 14.77 1.05
N LEU A 163 -0.38 13.96 2.01
CA LEU A 163 -1.80 13.66 2.25
C LEU A 163 -2.19 14.00 3.70
N PRO A 164 -2.04 15.27 4.14
CA PRO A 164 -2.27 15.63 5.53
C PRO A 164 -3.75 15.42 5.90
N GLY A 165 -3.98 14.91 7.11
CA GLY A 165 -5.34 14.74 7.64
C GLY A 165 -6.16 13.64 6.96
N HIS A 166 -5.53 12.73 6.21
CA HIS A 166 -6.18 11.55 5.66
C HIS A 166 -5.81 10.31 6.50
N PRO A 167 -6.73 9.78 7.32
CA PRO A 167 -6.47 8.55 8.07
C PRO A 167 -6.28 7.38 7.12
N LEU A 168 -5.13 6.72 7.22
CA LEU A 168 -4.78 5.58 6.38
C LEU A 168 -4.34 4.41 7.25
N LEU A 169 -4.81 3.22 6.87
CA LEU A 169 -4.49 1.97 7.55
C LEU A 169 -3.81 1.03 6.54
N LEU A 170 -2.57 0.67 6.82
CA LEU A 170 -1.84 -0.34 6.07
C LEU A 170 -2.01 -1.69 6.76
N LEU A 171 -2.44 -2.69 5.99
CA LEU A 171 -2.58 -4.07 6.39
C LEU A 171 -1.63 -4.94 5.57
N LEU A 172 -0.95 -5.87 6.22
CA LEU A 172 -0.24 -6.95 5.56
C LEU A 172 -1.08 -8.22 5.64
N LEU A 173 -1.62 -8.64 4.50
CA LEU A 173 -2.47 -9.81 4.40
C LEU A 173 -1.60 -11.06 4.35
N PRO A 174 -1.73 -12.00 5.30
CA PRO A 174 -1.01 -13.25 5.24
C PRO A 174 -1.54 -14.12 4.07
N PRO A 175 -0.76 -15.11 3.61
CA PRO A 175 -1.22 -16.12 2.66
C PRO A 175 -2.54 -16.77 3.13
N LEU A 176 -3.44 -17.07 2.18
CA LEU A 176 -4.70 -17.78 2.44
C LEU A 176 -4.49 -19.29 2.66
N GLY A 177 -3.33 -19.84 2.27
CA GLY A 177 -2.98 -21.25 2.46
C GLY A 177 -2.34 -21.52 3.82
N GLY A 178 -3.16 -21.73 4.85
CA GLY A 178 -2.71 -22.06 6.22
C GLY A 178 -3.37 -23.28 6.85
N ALA A 179 -4.04 -24.15 6.08
CA ALA A 179 -4.76 -25.32 6.62
C ALA A 179 -4.40 -26.66 5.96
N THR A 180 -3.23 -26.78 5.33
CA THR A 180 -2.73 -28.09 4.89
C THR A 180 -1.26 -28.24 5.25
N GLU A 181 -1.05 -28.66 6.49
CA GLU A 181 0.06 -29.54 6.82
C GLU A 181 -0.01 -30.78 5.89
N ASN A 182 1.14 -31.19 5.35
CA ASN A 182 1.43 -32.57 4.92
C ASN A 182 0.38 -33.27 4.04
N SER A 183 0.18 -32.82 2.79
CA SER A 183 -0.17 -33.75 1.72
C SER A 183 1.11 -34.17 1.01
N ALA A 184 1.74 -35.20 1.57
CA ALA A 184 2.65 -36.07 0.84
C ALA A 184 1.99 -36.53 -0.47
N GLU A 185 2.78 -36.53 -1.54
CA GLU A 185 2.73 -37.48 -2.65
C GLU A 185 1.33 -37.99 -3.06
N ALA A 186 0.69 -37.25 -3.97
CA ALA A 186 -0.28 -37.83 -4.88
C ALA A 186 0.27 -37.72 -6.31
N GLU A 187 1.13 -38.68 -6.66
CA GLU A 187 1.30 -39.07 -8.06
C GLU A 187 -0.06 -39.50 -8.60
N GLY A 188 -0.58 -38.78 -9.60
CA GLY A 188 -1.91 -39.08 -10.13
C GLY A 188 -2.27 -38.15 -11.28
N THR A 189 -1.90 -38.57 -12.48
CA THR A 189 -2.37 -38.08 -13.78
C THR A 189 -3.82 -37.59 -13.75
N GLY A 190 -4.02 -36.28 -13.91
CA GLY A 190 -5.33 -35.69 -14.07
C GLY A 190 -5.22 -34.29 -14.63
N GLN A 191 -5.22 -34.18 -15.96
CA GLN A 191 -5.55 -32.95 -16.67
C GLN A 191 -6.86 -32.39 -16.09
N THR A 192 -6.78 -31.31 -15.33
CA THR A 192 -7.94 -30.50 -14.98
C THR A 192 -7.68 -29.07 -15.43
N ASN A 193 -8.67 -28.55 -16.12
CA ASN A 193 -8.66 -27.34 -16.91
C ASN A 193 -8.14 -26.11 -16.14
N SER A 194 -7.07 -25.52 -16.66
CA SER A 194 -6.90 -24.09 -16.98
C SER A 194 -7.91 -23.11 -16.37
N GLY A 195 -7.93 -22.98 -15.04
CA GLY A 195 -8.54 -21.87 -14.31
C GLY A 195 -7.46 -20.95 -13.75
N GLY A 196 -6.54 -20.49 -14.61
CA GLY A 196 -5.26 -19.87 -14.25
C GLY A 196 -5.32 -18.46 -13.67
N GLY A 197 -6.23 -18.17 -12.74
CA GLY A 197 -6.43 -16.83 -12.17
C GLY A 197 -6.05 -16.65 -10.69
N ASN A 198 -6.21 -17.64 -9.81
CA ASN A 198 -6.34 -17.36 -8.37
C ASN A 198 -5.46 -18.17 -7.40
N GLU A 199 -4.71 -19.18 -7.85
CA GLU A 199 -3.91 -20.00 -6.91
C GLU A 199 -2.64 -19.27 -6.45
N GLN A 200 -2.01 -18.51 -7.34
CA GLN A 200 -0.77 -17.79 -7.04
C GLN A 200 -1.02 -16.71 -5.96
N GLU A 201 -2.14 -16.00 -6.05
CA GLU A 201 -2.56 -14.98 -5.09
C GLU A 201 -2.86 -15.52 -3.69
N ALA A 202 -3.14 -16.81 -3.54
CA ALA A 202 -3.42 -17.41 -2.22
C ALA A 202 -2.15 -17.65 -1.40
N THR A 203 -0.97 -17.67 -2.03
CA THR A 203 0.30 -17.98 -1.36
C THR A 203 1.14 -16.76 -0.99
N ASP A 204 0.77 -15.59 -1.51
CA ASP A 204 1.55 -14.37 -1.35
C ASP A 204 1.14 -13.61 -0.08
N THR A 205 2.11 -13.04 0.62
CA THR A 205 1.85 -11.94 1.55
C THR A 205 1.59 -10.65 0.76
N LEU A 206 0.51 -9.93 1.06
CA LEU A 206 0.09 -8.75 0.27
C LEU A 206 -0.13 -7.50 1.14
N ALA A 207 0.51 -6.39 0.78
CA ALA A 207 0.28 -5.10 1.43
C ALA A 207 -0.94 -4.36 0.86
N VAL A 208 -1.86 -3.91 1.71
CA VAL A 208 -3.08 -3.19 1.30
C VAL A 208 -3.25 -1.92 2.12
N LEU A 209 -3.46 -0.80 1.43
CA LEU A 209 -3.70 0.49 2.05
C LEU A 209 -5.19 0.84 1.97
N LEU A 210 -5.81 1.07 3.13
CA LEU A 210 -7.21 1.45 3.25
C LEU A 210 -7.35 2.91 3.65
N GLY A 211 -8.38 3.54 3.11
CA GLY A 211 -8.78 4.92 3.41
C GLY A 211 -10.19 5.21 2.90
N PHE A 212 -10.71 6.38 3.23
CA PHE A 212 -12.00 6.83 2.72
C PHE A 212 -11.80 7.70 1.49
N VAL A 213 -12.33 7.28 0.34
CA VAL A 213 -12.30 8.04 -0.91
C VAL A 213 -13.72 8.47 -1.22
N GLY A 214 -14.00 9.77 -1.11
CA GLY A 214 -15.33 10.32 -1.39
C GLY A 214 -16.40 9.83 -0.40
N GLY A 215 -16.00 9.54 0.85
CA GLY A 215 -16.90 8.99 1.87
C GLY A 215 -17.14 7.48 1.77
N VAL A 216 -16.47 6.78 0.84
CA VAL A 216 -16.54 5.32 0.68
C VAL A 216 -15.25 4.69 1.21
N LEU A 217 -15.37 3.63 2.01
CA LEU A 217 -14.22 2.83 2.45
C LEU A 217 -13.63 2.09 1.25
N SER A 218 -12.38 2.38 0.92
CA SER A 218 -11.74 1.90 -0.31
C SER A 218 -10.32 1.41 -0.07
N VAL A 219 -9.89 0.47 -0.92
CA VAL A 219 -8.48 0.17 -1.15
C VAL A 219 -7.89 1.31 -1.97
N LEU A 220 -6.99 2.09 -1.36
CA LEU A 220 -6.31 3.20 -2.03
C LEU A 220 -5.23 2.65 -2.97
N GLN A 221 -5.20 3.14 -4.21
CA GLN A 221 -4.32 2.61 -5.25
C GLN A 221 -3.26 3.61 -5.67
N ARG A 222 -3.70 4.83 -5.98
CA ARG A 222 -2.84 5.92 -6.42
C ARG A 222 -3.42 7.26 -6.01
N VAL A 223 -2.54 8.25 -5.97
CA VAL A 223 -2.92 9.63 -5.75
C VAL A 223 -2.26 10.50 -6.81
N TYR A 224 -2.97 11.50 -7.30
CA TYR A 224 -2.43 12.53 -8.16
C TYR A 224 -2.32 13.84 -7.41
N VAL A 225 -1.13 14.45 -7.41
CA VAL A 225 -0.87 15.74 -6.77
C VAL A 225 -0.61 16.80 -7.84
N CYS A 226 -1.50 17.78 -7.92
CA CYS A 226 -1.31 18.97 -8.74
C CYS A 226 -0.64 20.06 -7.92
N SER A 227 0.58 20.45 -8.30
CA SER A 227 1.34 21.51 -7.63
C SER A 227 1.56 22.72 -8.54
N VAL A 228 1.40 23.91 -8.00
CA VAL A 228 1.82 25.17 -8.61
C VAL A 228 3.27 25.45 -8.18
N GLU A 229 4.13 25.65 -9.17
CA GLU A 229 5.50 26.06 -8.90
C GLU A 229 5.54 27.53 -8.51
N PRO A 230 6.43 27.87 -7.58
CA PRO A 230 6.62 29.25 -7.19
C PRO A 230 7.14 30.09 -8.37
N LYS A 231 6.79 31.38 -8.39
CA LYS A 231 7.41 32.33 -9.34
C LYS A 231 8.86 32.65 -8.98
N HIS A 232 9.21 32.50 -7.70
CA HIS A 232 10.52 32.84 -7.16
C HIS A 232 11.08 31.70 -6.31
N PHE A 233 12.41 31.51 -6.34
CA PHE A 233 13.09 30.39 -5.68
C PHE A 233 12.85 30.29 -4.15
N TYR A 234 12.50 31.40 -3.49
CA TYR A 234 12.24 31.45 -2.04
C TYR A 234 10.82 31.05 -1.66
N GLN A 235 9.91 30.89 -2.63
CA GLN A 235 8.56 30.41 -2.38
C GLN A 235 8.55 28.88 -2.47
N LEU A 236 7.77 28.23 -1.61
CA LEU A 236 7.58 26.78 -1.68
C LEU A 236 6.51 26.43 -2.73
N PRO A 237 6.68 25.32 -3.48
CA PRO A 237 5.61 24.78 -4.30
C PRO A 237 4.34 24.59 -3.47
N THR A 238 3.21 25.01 -4.01
CA THR A 238 1.92 24.89 -3.33
C THR A 238 1.08 23.82 -4.02
N VAL A 239 0.49 22.91 -3.25
CA VAL A 239 -0.45 21.93 -3.79
C VAL A 239 -1.77 22.64 -4.09
N LYS A 240 -2.21 22.58 -5.35
CA LYS A 240 -3.47 23.16 -5.84
C LYS A 240 -4.65 22.24 -5.53
N TYR A 241 -4.46 20.95 -5.80
CA TYR A 241 -5.43 19.91 -5.49
C TYR A 241 -4.78 18.53 -5.48
N ILE A 242 -5.45 17.60 -4.82
CA ILE A 242 -5.09 16.19 -4.71
C ILE A 242 -6.28 15.38 -5.22
N GLU A 243 -6.01 14.35 -6.02
CA GLU A 243 -7.02 13.38 -6.47
C GLU A 243 -6.67 12.01 -5.93
N PHE A 244 -7.62 11.39 -5.24
CA PHE A 244 -7.50 10.06 -4.67
C PHE A 244 -8.24 9.07 -5.57
N PHE A 245 -7.59 7.94 -5.85
CA PHE A 245 -8.15 6.85 -6.63
C PHE A 245 -8.05 5.56 -5.83
N GLY A 246 -9.18 4.88 -5.67
CA GLY A 246 -9.24 3.61 -4.97
C GLY A 246 -10.36 2.73 -5.48
N VAL A 247 -10.51 1.55 -4.90
CA VAL A 247 -11.60 0.61 -5.20
C VAL A 247 -12.43 0.40 -3.95
N SER A 248 -13.75 0.60 -4.06
CA SER A 248 -14.69 0.43 -2.96
C SER A 248 -14.59 -0.98 -2.40
N LEU A 249 -14.45 -1.10 -1.08
CA LEU A 249 -14.42 -2.40 -0.41
C LEU A 249 -15.75 -3.15 -0.61
N GLU A 250 -16.87 -2.43 -0.50
CA GLU A 250 -18.22 -2.98 -0.60
C GLU A 250 -18.58 -3.38 -2.03
N SER A 251 -18.54 -2.43 -2.97
CA SER A 251 -19.04 -2.66 -4.34
C SER A 251 -17.99 -3.20 -5.31
N GLY A 252 -16.70 -3.05 -5.00
CA GLY A 252 -15.62 -3.35 -5.94
C GLY A 252 -15.50 -2.36 -7.10
N LEU A 253 -16.28 -1.27 -7.09
CA LEU A 253 -16.22 -0.23 -8.11
C LEU A 253 -15.14 0.81 -7.79
N ASP A 254 -14.62 1.43 -8.84
CA ASP A 254 -13.69 2.54 -8.71
C ASP A 254 -14.31 3.70 -7.93
N THR A 255 -13.49 4.29 -7.06
CA THR A 255 -13.83 5.45 -6.23
C THR A 255 -12.86 6.58 -6.54
N TYR A 256 -13.38 7.80 -6.54
CA TYR A 256 -12.65 9.01 -6.89
C TYR A 256 -13.00 10.14 -5.93
N GLU A 257 -11.99 10.88 -5.51
CA GLU A 257 -12.18 12.10 -4.73
C GLU A 257 -11.16 13.16 -5.14
N LYS A 258 -11.63 14.37 -5.43
CA LYS A 258 -10.77 15.54 -5.66
C LYS A 258 -10.89 16.52 -4.50
N ARG A 259 -9.78 16.75 -3.81
CA ARG A 259 -9.66 17.77 -2.76
C ARG A 259 -8.87 18.96 -3.28
N LYS A 260 -9.46 20.14 -3.25
CA LYS A 260 -8.69 21.39 -3.36
C LYS A 260 -8.12 21.70 -1.98
N ASN A 261 -6.85 22.11 -1.95
CA ASN A 261 -6.30 22.74 -0.75
C ASN A 261 -6.80 24.18 -0.62
#